data_AF-U2E9S1-F1
#
_entry.id   AF-U2E9S1-F1
#
_cell.length_a   1.000
_cell.length_b   1.000
_cell.length_c   1.000
_cell.angle_alpha   90.00
_cell.angle_beta   90.00
_cell.angle_gamma   90.00
#
_symmetry.space_group_name_H-M   'P 1'
#
loop_
_entity.id
_entity.type
_entity.pdbx_description
1 polymer ?
#
loop_
_entity_poly.entity_id
_entity_poly.type
_entity_poly.pdbx_seq_one_letter_code
_entity_poly.pdbx_strand_id
1 'polypeptide(L)'
;MDEPYKKYLPFLVCIYEGGMMAYPLYTSLCGSENLSQIAVLDIAGLLFGFSVYMGMLGQTENGEKINAKSLFYSALRTPAFIGTVLGIIAGLTRMITRLLDSPFGNCYLSVENILTTAITPIILIVVGYSMELAPELISPCLKTILLRVLLQAVMIAGVLMAVKYLVGGSRLLNLAVITYMSSPATFSMQTFLRKKESSAYASTTNSLYCVVSILVYITLAVAG
;
A
#
# COMPACT_ATOMS: atom_id res chain seq x y z
N MET A 1 -1.26 11.92 22.91
CA MET A 1 -0.39 11.89 21.71
C MET A 1 0.17 13.28 21.58
N ASP A 2 1.49 13.43 21.49
CA ASP A 2 2.14 14.74 21.53
C ASP A 2 1.87 15.54 20.24
N GLU A 3 1.86 16.86 20.33
CA GLU A 3 1.55 17.77 19.21
C GLU A 3 2.33 17.52 17.92
N PRO A 4 3.65 17.23 17.90
CA PRO A 4 4.38 17.11 16.64
C PRO A 4 3.93 15.92 15.77
N TYR A 5 3.32 14.89 16.37
CA TYR A 5 2.94 13.65 15.68
C TYR A 5 1.47 13.62 15.24
N LYS A 6 0.60 14.44 15.85
CA LYS A 6 -0.85 14.47 15.52
C LYS A 6 -1.12 14.78 14.06
N LYS A 7 -0.31 15.65 13.44
CA LYS A 7 -0.49 16.03 12.02
C LYS A 7 -0.26 14.88 11.03
N TYR A 8 0.51 13.86 11.41
CA TYR A 8 0.80 12.71 10.56
C TYR A 8 -0.20 11.56 10.72
N LEU A 9 -1.03 11.59 11.77
CA LEU A 9 -1.95 10.52 12.09
C LEU A 9 -2.92 10.18 10.94
N PRO A 10 -3.57 11.16 10.26
CA PRO A 10 -4.45 10.84 9.13
C PRO A 10 -3.72 10.12 8.01
N PHE A 11 -2.47 10.50 7.76
CA PHE A 11 -1.66 9.89 6.70
C PHE A 11 -1.25 8.44 7.06
N LEU A 12 -0.90 8.22 8.32
CA LEU A 12 -0.55 6.90 8.83
C LEU A 12 -1.74 5.95 8.98
N VAL A 13 -3.00 6.36 8.79
CA VAL A 13 -4.18 5.47 8.89
C VAL A 13 -4.92 5.28 7.56
N CYS A 14 -4.78 6.21 6.60
CA CYS A 14 -5.59 6.22 5.38
C CYS A 14 -5.03 5.39 4.21
N ILE A 15 -3.73 5.06 4.21
CA ILE A 15 -3.09 4.31 3.13
C ILE A 15 -2.49 3.01 3.62
N TYR A 16 -2.41 2.04 2.70
CA TYR A 16 -1.84 0.71 2.88
C TYR A 16 -0.63 0.54 1.98
N GLU A 17 0.36 -0.19 2.47
CA GLU A 17 1.48 -0.65 1.68
C GLU A 17 1.10 -1.93 0.94
N GLY A 18 0.52 -1.76 -0.25
CA GLY A 18 0.12 -2.86 -1.13
C GLY A 18 1.34 -3.61 -1.67
N GLY A 19 2.15 -2.91 -2.47
CA GLY A 19 3.21 -3.53 -3.26
C GLY A 19 4.29 -4.22 -2.43
N MET A 20 4.77 -3.58 -1.36
CA MET A 20 5.92 -4.11 -0.60
C MET A 20 5.53 -5.07 0.53
N MET A 21 4.26 -5.10 0.95
CA MET A 21 3.82 -5.93 2.08
C MET A 21 2.60 -6.79 1.72
N ALA A 22 1.49 -6.18 1.32
CA ALA A 22 0.25 -6.91 1.09
C ALA A 22 0.36 -7.97 -0.02
N TYR A 23 1.00 -7.61 -1.13
CA TYR A 23 1.12 -8.50 -2.30
C TYR A 23 1.98 -9.75 -2.02
N PRO A 24 3.20 -9.64 -1.45
CA PRO A 24 3.97 -10.82 -1.05
C PRO A 24 3.22 -11.72 -0.06
N LEU A 25 2.59 -11.16 0.97
CA LEU A 25 1.83 -11.92 1.96
C LEU A 25 0.63 -12.64 1.34
N TYR A 26 -0.12 -11.95 0.49
CA TYR A 26 -1.27 -12.54 -0.18
C TYR A 26 -0.87 -13.62 -1.18
N THR A 27 0.17 -13.37 -1.98
CA THR A 27 0.73 -14.35 -2.93
C THR A 27 1.19 -15.61 -2.20
N SER A 28 1.83 -15.46 -1.04
CA SER A 28 2.26 -16.58 -0.22
C SER A 28 1.08 -17.39 0.35
N LEU A 29 -0.07 -16.77 0.61
CA LEU A 29 -1.28 -17.46 1.12
C LEU A 29 -2.13 -18.09 0.02
N CYS A 30 -2.30 -17.38 -1.09
CA CYS A 30 -3.34 -17.66 -2.07
C CYS A 30 -2.78 -18.04 -3.45
N GLY A 31 -1.46 -18.05 -3.64
CA GLY A 31 -0.82 -18.27 -4.95
C GLY A 31 -0.78 -17.01 -5.81
N SER A 32 0.18 -16.96 -6.73
CA SER A 32 0.38 -15.80 -7.63
C SER A 32 -0.71 -15.69 -8.69
N GLU A 33 -1.38 -16.79 -9.01
CA GLU A 33 -2.52 -16.84 -9.91
C GLU A 33 -3.72 -16.02 -9.40
N ASN A 34 -3.82 -15.83 -8.08
CA ASN A 34 -4.90 -15.09 -7.44
C ASN A 34 -4.54 -13.62 -7.16
N LEU A 35 -3.32 -13.17 -7.52
CA LEU A 35 -2.83 -11.81 -7.26
C LEU A 35 -3.76 -10.71 -7.80
N SER A 36 -4.51 -10.99 -8.86
CA SER A 36 -5.50 -10.06 -9.42
C SER A 36 -6.57 -9.63 -8.40
N GLN A 37 -6.95 -10.49 -7.45
CA GLN A 37 -7.95 -10.19 -6.44
C GLN A 37 -7.52 -9.05 -5.52
N ILE A 38 -6.27 -9.08 -5.06
CA ILE A 38 -5.73 -8.01 -4.21
C ILE A 38 -5.32 -6.79 -5.03
N ALA A 39 -4.84 -6.99 -6.27
CA ALA A 39 -4.44 -5.89 -7.14
C ALA A 39 -5.61 -4.97 -7.49
N VAL A 40 -6.81 -5.52 -7.72
CA VAL A 40 -8.01 -4.72 -8.00
C VAL A 40 -8.38 -3.82 -6.81
N LEU A 41 -8.19 -4.31 -5.57
CA LEU A 41 -8.41 -3.50 -4.37
C LEU A 41 -7.38 -2.36 -4.26
N ASP A 42 -6.12 -2.64 -4.60
CA ASP A 42 -5.03 -1.68 -4.50
C ASP A 42 -5.07 -0.60 -5.60
N ILE A 43 -5.72 -0.83 -6.76
CA ILE A 43 -5.84 0.22 -7.80
C ILE A 43 -6.42 1.53 -7.24
N ALA A 44 -7.46 1.44 -6.41
CA ALA A 44 -8.06 2.62 -5.78
C ALA A 44 -7.08 3.28 -4.78
N GLY A 45 -6.37 2.46 -3.99
CA GLY A 45 -5.37 2.91 -3.02
C GLY A 45 -4.18 3.60 -3.68
N LEU A 46 -3.66 3.04 -4.78
CA LEU A 46 -2.57 3.59 -5.58
C LEU A 46 -2.97 4.91 -6.23
N LEU A 47 -4.14 4.96 -6.87
CA LEU A 47 -4.63 6.19 -7.49
C LEU A 47 -4.82 7.29 -6.45
N PHE A 48 -5.44 7.00 -5.30
CA PHE A 48 -5.60 7.95 -4.20
C PHE A 48 -4.24 8.35 -3.59
N GLY A 49 -3.36 7.37 -3.41
CA GLY A 49 -2.03 7.52 -2.80
C GLY A 49 -1.12 8.46 -3.56
N PHE A 50 -0.93 8.17 -4.84
CA PHE A 50 -0.05 8.98 -5.69
C PHE A 50 -0.71 10.26 -6.22
N SER A 51 -2.00 10.47 -5.95
CA SER A 51 -2.68 11.73 -6.28
C SER A 51 -2.85 12.62 -5.04
N VAL A 52 -3.93 12.40 -4.31
CA VAL A 52 -4.43 13.27 -3.25
C VAL A 52 -3.53 13.18 -2.03
N TYR A 53 -3.14 11.97 -1.62
CA TYR A 53 -2.37 11.78 -0.39
C TYR A 53 -0.98 12.42 -0.46
N MET A 54 -0.20 12.13 -1.50
CA MET A 54 1.15 12.71 -1.63
C MET A 54 1.10 14.24 -1.73
N GLY A 55 0.12 14.77 -2.48
CA GLY A 55 -0.07 16.21 -2.57
C GLY A 55 -0.45 16.83 -1.22
N MET A 56 -1.35 16.21 -0.46
CA MET A 56 -1.77 16.69 0.87
C MET A 56 -0.63 16.60 1.89
N LEU A 57 0.17 15.54 1.84
CA LEU A 57 1.32 15.36 2.71
C LEU A 57 2.36 16.46 2.43
N GLY A 58 2.66 16.72 1.16
CA GLY A 58 3.57 17.80 0.75
C GLY A 58 3.09 19.18 1.21
N GLN A 59 1.79 19.49 1.04
CA GLN A 59 1.20 20.76 1.50
C GLN A 59 1.23 20.89 3.02
N THR A 60 0.95 19.80 3.74
CA THR A 60 0.99 19.76 5.21
C THR A 60 2.41 19.97 5.73
N GLU A 61 3.42 19.39 5.06
CA GLU A 61 4.83 19.59 5.40
C GLU A 61 5.31 21.02 5.13
N ASN A 62 4.76 21.66 4.09
CA ASN A 62 5.08 23.05 3.76
C ASN A 62 4.28 24.09 4.57
N GLY A 63 3.32 23.66 5.40
CA GLY A 63 2.43 24.56 6.13
C GLY A 63 1.41 25.29 5.23
N GLU A 64 1.18 24.77 4.03
CA GLU A 64 0.25 25.32 3.05
C GLU A 64 -1.20 24.89 3.35
N LYS A 65 -2.17 25.73 2.98
CA LYS A 65 -3.58 25.33 3.00
C LYS A 65 -3.84 24.32 1.88
N ILE A 66 -4.60 23.28 2.20
CA ILE A 66 -4.95 22.24 1.24
C ILE A 66 -5.75 22.82 0.08
N ASN A 67 -5.23 22.72 -1.15
CA ASN A 67 -5.87 23.26 -2.35
C ASN A 67 -6.10 22.17 -3.40
N ALA A 68 -7.38 21.84 -3.64
CA ALA A 68 -7.80 20.78 -4.54
C ALA A 68 -7.28 20.93 -5.99
N LYS A 69 -7.16 22.15 -6.50
CA LYS A 69 -6.63 22.39 -7.87
C LYS A 69 -5.17 22.01 -7.97
N SER A 70 -4.37 22.39 -6.97
CA SER A 70 -2.95 22.01 -6.93
C SER A 70 -2.76 20.52 -6.69
N LEU A 71 -3.60 19.86 -5.88
CA LEU A 71 -3.53 18.41 -5.67
C LEU A 71 -3.78 17.65 -6.97
N PHE A 72 -4.80 18.04 -7.74
CA PHE A 72 -5.10 17.42 -9.02
C PHE A 72 -3.96 17.59 -10.03
N TYR A 73 -3.39 18.78 -10.11
CA TYR A 73 -2.30 19.04 -11.05
C TYR A 73 -1.00 18.32 -10.66
N SER A 74 -0.70 18.22 -9.37
CA SER A 74 0.43 17.43 -8.86
C SER A 74 0.24 15.93 -9.12
N ALA A 75 -0.98 15.41 -8.97
CA ALA A 75 -1.31 14.02 -9.29
C ALA A 75 -1.00 13.69 -10.75
N LEU A 76 -1.46 14.52 -11.69
CA LEU A 76 -1.24 14.33 -13.13
C LEU A 76 0.23 14.37 -13.56
N ARG A 77 1.11 14.97 -12.74
CA ARG A 77 2.56 15.03 -13.00
C ARG A 77 3.33 13.90 -12.34
N THR A 78 2.70 13.12 -11.47
CA THR A 78 3.37 12.07 -10.71
C THR A 78 3.58 10.85 -11.62
N PRO A 79 4.83 10.38 -11.84
CA PRO A 79 5.10 9.27 -12.73
C PRO A 79 4.33 7.98 -12.38
N ALA A 80 4.16 7.71 -11.08
CA ALA A 80 3.40 6.55 -10.61
C ALA A 80 1.90 6.63 -10.96
N PHE A 81 1.31 7.83 -10.88
CA PHE A 81 -0.09 8.04 -11.27
C PHE A 81 -0.27 7.84 -12.77
N ILE A 82 0.60 8.46 -13.59
CA ILE A 82 0.59 8.33 -15.05
C ILE A 82 0.76 6.84 -15.43
N GLY A 83 1.73 6.15 -14.85
CA GLY A 83 1.98 4.73 -15.09
C GLY A 83 0.78 3.85 -14.76
N THR A 84 0.12 4.11 -13.63
CA THR A 84 -1.09 3.37 -13.22
C THR A 84 -2.24 3.57 -14.22
N VAL A 85 -2.51 4.82 -14.62
CA VAL A 85 -3.57 5.14 -15.60
C VAL A 85 -3.26 4.51 -16.96
N LEU A 86 -2.02 4.64 -17.44
CA LEU A 86 -1.60 4.01 -18.70
C LEU A 86 -1.70 2.48 -18.64
N GLY A 87 -1.35 1.87 -17.50
CA GLY A 87 -1.50 0.43 -17.27
C GLY A 87 -2.96 -0.02 -17.36
N ILE A 88 -3.88 0.73 -16.73
CA ILE A 88 -5.32 0.47 -16.81
C ILE A 88 -5.82 0.58 -18.26
N ILE A 89 -5.43 1.63 -18.98
CA ILE A 89 -5.82 1.82 -20.39
C ILE A 89 -5.27 0.68 -21.26
N ALA A 90 -4.01 0.30 -21.08
CA ALA A 90 -3.39 -0.82 -21.81
C ALA A 90 -4.08 -2.15 -21.53
N GLY A 91 -4.51 -2.38 -20.28
CA GLY A 91 -5.28 -3.55 -19.87
C GLY A 91 -6.68 -3.58 -20.51
N LEU A 92 -7.43 -2.47 -20.42
CA LEU A 92 -8.78 -2.35 -20.98
C LEU A 92 -8.80 -2.47 -22.51
N THR A 93 -7.78 -1.92 -23.18
CA THR A 93 -7.64 -1.99 -24.65
C THR A 93 -7.16 -3.36 -25.16
N ARG A 94 -6.83 -4.30 -24.24
CA ARG A 94 -6.26 -5.62 -24.57
C ARG A 94 -4.98 -5.51 -25.41
N MET A 95 -4.24 -4.42 -25.25
CA MET A 95 -3.00 -4.19 -25.98
C MET A 95 -1.91 -5.18 -25.53
N ILE A 96 -1.86 -5.47 -24.22
CA ILE A 96 -0.90 -6.44 -23.66
C ILE A 96 -1.17 -7.85 -24.19
N THR A 97 -2.43 -8.28 -24.26
CA THR A 97 -2.74 -9.61 -24.81
C THR A 97 -2.37 -9.72 -26.29
N ARG A 98 -2.61 -8.66 -27.09
CA ARG A 98 -2.18 -8.63 -28.50
C ARG A 98 -0.65 -8.67 -28.64
N LEU A 99 0.09 -8.07 -27.70
CA LEU A 99 1.55 -8.14 -27.66
C LEU A 99 2.03 -9.55 -27.30
N LEU A 100 1.38 -10.20 -26.33
CA LEU A 100 1.68 -11.58 -25.92
C LEU A 100 1.44 -12.58 -27.05
N ASP A 101 0.38 -12.39 -27.84
CA ASP A 101 0.08 -13.22 -29.02
C ASP A 101 1.02 -12.94 -30.22
N SER A 102 1.81 -11.86 -30.15
CA SER A 102 2.74 -11.48 -31.22
C SER A 102 4.09 -12.20 -31.09
N PRO A 103 4.96 -12.15 -32.13
CA PRO A 103 6.33 -12.68 -32.05
C PRO A 103 7.18 -12.07 -30.92
N PHE A 104 6.78 -10.90 -30.40
CA PHE A 104 7.45 -10.22 -29.29
C PHE A 104 6.97 -10.66 -27.91
N GLY A 105 5.95 -11.52 -27.79
CA GLY A 105 5.40 -11.95 -26.51
C GLY A 105 6.43 -12.60 -25.60
N ASN A 106 7.27 -13.49 -26.13
CA ASN A 106 8.36 -14.12 -25.37
C ASN A 106 9.42 -13.11 -24.89
N CYS A 107 9.68 -12.06 -25.67
CA CYS A 107 10.58 -10.99 -25.28
C CYS A 107 9.99 -10.19 -24.10
N TYR A 108 8.70 -9.84 -24.20
CA TYR A 108 7.98 -9.16 -23.12
C TYR A 108 8.02 -9.97 -21.81
N LEU A 109 7.64 -11.26 -21.87
CA LEU A 109 7.65 -12.14 -20.70
C LEU A 109 9.06 -12.32 -20.11
N SER A 110 10.09 -12.37 -20.96
CA SER A 110 11.48 -12.46 -20.49
C SER A 110 11.91 -11.20 -19.74
N VAL A 111 11.59 -10.02 -20.28
CA VAL A 111 11.88 -8.73 -19.61
C VAL A 111 11.10 -8.61 -18.31
N GLU A 112 9.80 -8.94 -18.33
CA GLU A 112 8.95 -8.96 -17.14
C GLU A 112 9.53 -9.87 -16.05
N ASN A 113 9.95 -11.08 -16.41
CA ASN A 113 10.52 -12.03 -15.47
C ASN A 113 11.86 -11.54 -14.88
N ILE A 114 12.74 -10.98 -15.72
CA ILE A 114 14.01 -10.39 -15.25
C ILE A 114 13.74 -9.25 -14.27
N LEU A 115 12.83 -8.34 -14.61
CA LEU A 115 12.46 -7.22 -13.75
C LEU A 115 11.84 -7.70 -12.44
N THR A 116 10.90 -8.63 -12.48
CA THR A 116 10.22 -9.16 -11.29
C THR A 116 11.21 -9.87 -10.36
N THR A 117 12.09 -10.70 -10.93
CA THR A 117 13.13 -11.42 -10.18
C THR A 117 14.14 -10.47 -9.55
N ALA A 118 14.51 -9.39 -10.24
CA ALA A 118 15.46 -8.40 -9.73
C ALA A 118 14.84 -7.44 -8.70
N ILE A 119 13.59 -7.02 -8.90
CA ILE A 119 12.91 -6.05 -8.04
C ILE A 119 12.50 -6.67 -6.70
N THR A 120 12.10 -7.95 -6.69
CA THR A 120 11.69 -8.64 -5.45
C THR A 120 12.72 -8.55 -4.31
N PRO A 121 14.00 -8.95 -4.50
CA PRO A 121 15.01 -8.80 -3.45
C PRO A 121 15.31 -7.34 -3.11
N ILE A 122 15.25 -6.42 -4.07
CA ILE A 122 15.41 -4.98 -3.80
C ILE A 122 14.30 -4.47 -2.88
N ILE A 123 13.05 -4.86 -3.11
CA ILE A 123 11.92 -4.54 -2.23
C ILE A 123 12.20 -5.05 -0.82
N LEU A 124 12.63 -6.30 -0.66
CA LEU A 124 12.94 -6.86 0.67
C LEU A 124 14.08 -6.10 1.37
N ILE A 125 15.12 -5.70 0.63
CA ILE A 125 16.21 -4.88 1.16
C ILE A 125 15.70 -3.49 1.58
N VAL A 126 14.88 -2.84 0.74
CA VAL A 126 14.31 -1.52 1.04
C VAL A 126 13.38 -1.58 2.24
N VAL A 127 12.50 -2.59 2.32
CA VAL A 127 11.62 -2.80 3.48
C VAL A 127 12.45 -3.04 4.74
N GLY A 128 13.47 -3.90 4.68
CA GLY A 128 14.37 -4.17 5.81
C GLY A 128 15.18 -2.94 6.22
N TYR A 129 15.65 -2.14 5.28
CA TYR A 129 16.35 -0.88 5.54
C TYR A 129 15.43 0.18 6.16
N SER A 130 14.19 0.26 5.69
CA SER A 130 13.14 1.10 6.26
C SER A 130 12.66 0.62 7.62
N MET A 131 13.16 -0.50 8.15
CA MET A 131 12.90 -0.90 9.53
C MET A 131 13.83 -0.18 10.51
N GLU A 132 13.43 1.00 10.96
CA GLU A 132 14.13 1.75 12.01
C GLU A 132 13.28 1.74 13.29
N LEU A 133 13.79 1.10 14.35
CA LEU A 133 13.14 1.06 15.65
C LEU A 133 13.83 2.06 16.58
N ALA A 134 13.18 3.20 16.80
CA ALA A 134 13.60 4.14 17.84
C ALA A 134 12.89 3.79 19.17
N PRO A 135 13.60 3.28 20.21
CA PRO A 135 12.98 2.82 21.45
C PRO A 135 12.19 3.92 22.17
N GLU A 136 12.67 5.16 22.06
CA GLU A 136 12.06 6.36 22.63
C GLU A 136 10.69 6.68 22.03
N LEU A 137 10.45 6.25 20.78
CA LEU A 137 9.20 6.48 20.05
C LEU A 137 8.21 5.32 20.15
N ILE A 138 8.54 4.22 20.83
CA ILE A 138 7.66 3.04 20.91
C ILE A 138 6.31 3.38 21.55
N SER A 139 6.32 4.11 22.69
CA SER A 139 5.09 4.48 23.40
C SER A 139 4.10 5.31 22.56
N PRO A 140 4.53 6.40 21.88
CA PRO A 140 3.64 7.13 20.98
C PRO A 140 3.25 6.32 19.72
N CYS A 141 4.16 5.50 19.16
CA CYS A 141 3.83 4.63 18.03
C CYS A 141 2.76 3.60 18.39
N LEU A 142 2.83 2.99 19.59
CA LEU A 142 1.86 1.98 20.04
C LEU A 142 0.42 2.53 20.08
N LYS A 143 0.25 3.79 20.51
CA LYS A 143 -1.06 4.46 20.51
C LYS A 143 -1.60 4.62 19.09
N THR A 144 -0.73 4.97 18.14
CA THR A 144 -1.08 5.11 16.72
C THR A 144 -1.42 3.77 16.09
N ILE A 145 -0.64 2.73 16.40
CA ILE A 145 -0.90 1.35 15.95
C ILE A 145 -2.24 0.87 16.47
N LEU A 146 -2.53 1.07 17.76
CA LEU A 146 -3.80 0.66 18.36
C LEU A 146 -4.98 1.37 17.69
N LEU A 147 -4.88 2.69 17.46
CA LEU A 147 -5.90 3.43 16.73
C LEU A 147 -6.07 2.91 15.30
N ARG A 148 -4.96 2.65 14.59
CA ARG A 148 -4.97 2.10 13.24
C ARG A 148 -5.64 0.73 13.24
N VAL A 149 -5.27 -0.19 14.12
CA VAL A 149 -5.88 -1.53 14.20
C VAL A 149 -7.38 -1.44 14.45
N LEU A 150 -7.84 -0.57 15.36
CA LEU A 150 -9.27 -0.40 15.62
C LEU A 150 -10.01 0.15 14.41
N LEU A 151 -9.48 1.19 13.77
CA LEU A 151 -10.08 1.78 12.57
C LEU A 151 -10.09 0.77 11.43
N GLN A 152 -9.01 0.01 11.25
CA GLN A 152 -8.90 -1.01 10.21
C GLN A 152 -9.84 -2.19 10.47
N ALA A 153 -10.05 -2.60 11.71
CA ALA A 153 -11.02 -3.65 12.03
C ALA A 153 -12.44 -3.23 11.62
N VAL A 154 -12.84 -1.98 11.90
CA VAL A 154 -14.14 -1.43 11.48
C VAL A 154 -14.23 -1.36 9.95
N MET A 155 -13.19 -0.86 9.29
CA MET A 155 -13.17 -0.71 7.84
C MET A 155 -13.19 -2.07 7.12
N ILE A 156 -12.43 -3.05 7.61
CA ILE A 156 -12.46 -4.45 7.12
C ILE A 156 -13.85 -5.02 7.27
N ALA A 157 -14.49 -4.89 8.44
CA ALA A 157 -15.84 -5.39 8.65
C ALA A 157 -16.85 -4.75 7.66
N GLY A 158 -16.74 -3.44 7.43
CA GLY A 158 -17.56 -2.71 6.47
C GLY A 158 -17.35 -3.18 5.02
N VAL A 159 -16.08 -3.34 4.59
CA VAL A 159 -15.74 -3.79 3.24
C VAL A 159 -16.16 -5.25 3.03
N LEU A 160 -15.91 -6.13 4.00
CA LEU A 160 -16.34 -7.54 3.91
C LEU A 160 -17.87 -7.66 3.83
N MET A 161 -18.60 -6.83 4.58
CA MET A 161 -20.06 -6.76 4.49
C MET A 161 -20.52 -6.29 3.11
N ALA A 162 -19.91 -5.22 2.58
CA ALA A 162 -20.21 -4.71 1.25
C ALA A 162 -19.91 -5.74 0.16
N VAL A 163 -18.76 -6.42 0.22
CA VAL A 163 -18.38 -7.49 -0.71
C VAL A 163 -19.39 -8.63 -0.65
N LYS A 164 -19.78 -9.07 0.55
CA LYS A 164 -20.78 -10.14 0.73
C LYS A 164 -22.13 -9.78 0.12
N TYR A 165 -22.55 -8.52 0.24
CA TYR A 165 -23.85 -8.06 -0.27
C TYR A 165 -23.84 -7.76 -1.78
N LEU A 166 -22.75 -7.20 -2.31
CA LEU A 166 -22.69 -6.71 -3.70
C LEU A 166 -22.14 -7.74 -4.70
N VAL A 167 -21.15 -8.54 -4.31
CA VAL A 167 -20.36 -9.39 -5.23
C VAL A 167 -20.63 -10.88 -4.98
N GLY A 168 -21.09 -11.24 -3.78
CA GLY A 168 -21.14 -12.62 -3.31
C GLY A 168 -19.78 -12.99 -2.69
N GLY A 169 -19.81 -13.51 -1.47
CA GLY A 169 -18.60 -13.75 -0.70
C GLY A 169 -17.68 -14.78 -1.37
N SER A 170 -16.47 -14.37 -1.76
CA SER A 170 -15.40 -15.28 -2.17
C SER A 170 -14.33 -15.31 -1.09
N ARG A 171 -13.88 -16.51 -0.73
CA ARG A 171 -12.85 -16.69 0.31
C ARG A 171 -11.55 -15.97 -0.08
N LEU A 172 -11.15 -16.05 -1.34
CA LEU A 172 -9.96 -15.39 -1.87
C LEU A 172 -10.04 -13.87 -1.80
N LEU A 173 -11.21 -13.28 -2.07
CA LEU A 173 -11.44 -11.84 -1.96
C LEU A 173 -11.49 -11.39 -0.50
N ASN A 174 -12.07 -12.20 0.40
CA ASN A 174 -12.05 -11.91 1.83
C ASN A 174 -10.62 -11.90 2.37
N LEU A 175 -9.80 -12.89 1.97
CA LEU A 175 -8.37 -12.92 2.31
C LEU A 175 -7.63 -11.73 1.72
N ALA A 176 -7.96 -11.30 0.50
CA ALA A 176 -7.36 -10.12 -0.13
C ALA A 176 -7.67 -8.85 0.66
N VAL A 177 -8.93 -8.64 1.05
CA VAL A 177 -9.38 -7.49 1.85
C VAL A 177 -8.66 -7.46 3.20
N ILE A 178 -8.63 -8.57 3.92
CA ILE A 178 -8.03 -8.62 5.26
C ILE A 178 -6.51 -8.39 5.16
N THR A 179 -5.81 -9.06 4.24
CA THR A 179 -4.35 -8.91 4.05
C THR A 179 -3.98 -7.48 3.61
N TYR A 180 -4.75 -6.90 2.69
CA TYR A 180 -4.49 -5.54 2.21
C TYR A 180 -4.69 -4.50 3.31
N MET A 181 -5.83 -4.50 3.99
CA MET A 181 -6.16 -3.47 4.99
C MET A 181 -5.41 -3.65 6.31
N SER A 182 -4.90 -4.86 6.58
CA SER A 182 -4.00 -5.11 7.71
C SER A 182 -2.53 -4.80 7.42
N SER A 183 -2.19 -4.32 6.22
CA SER A 183 -0.83 -3.90 5.87
C SER A 183 -0.46 -2.53 6.48
N PRO A 184 0.83 -2.22 6.70
CA PRO A 184 1.28 -0.95 7.27
C PRO A 184 0.95 0.22 6.35
N ALA A 185 1.16 1.46 6.82
CA ALA A 185 1.09 2.62 5.94
C ALA A 185 2.26 2.61 4.95
N THR A 186 2.14 3.39 3.88
CA THR A 186 3.16 3.33 2.83
C THR A 186 4.54 3.76 3.32
N PHE A 187 5.57 2.97 2.99
CA PHE A 187 6.96 3.32 3.29
C PHE A 187 7.44 4.54 2.52
N SER A 188 6.81 4.83 1.38
CA SER A 188 7.10 6.01 0.58
C SER A 188 6.83 7.32 1.33
N MET A 189 6.00 7.33 2.38
CA MET A 189 5.74 8.52 3.19
C MET A 189 7.04 9.13 3.76
N GLN A 190 8.01 8.29 4.13
CA GLN A 190 9.26 8.71 4.77
C GLN A 190 10.08 9.64 3.87
N THR A 191 10.02 9.46 2.56
CA THR A 191 10.80 10.27 1.60
C THR A 191 10.24 11.68 1.43
N PHE A 192 8.99 11.93 1.84
CA PHE A 192 8.34 13.24 1.78
C PHE A 192 8.45 14.02 3.09
N LEU A 193 8.85 13.37 4.19
CA LEU A 193 9.00 14.01 5.49
C LEU A 193 10.34 14.72 5.60
N ARG A 194 10.32 16.03 5.88
CA ARG A 194 11.54 16.85 5.88
C ARG A 194 12.37 16.70 7.15
N LYS A 195 11.75 16.36 8.27
CA LYS A 195 12.42 16.26 9.58
C LYS A 195 12.79 14.81 9.90
N LYS A 196 14.03 14.60 10.35
CA LYS A 196 14.54 13.27 10.74
C LYS A 196 13.67 12.60 11.82
N GLU A 197 13.23 13.35 12.84
CA GLU A 197 12.33 12.84 13.89
C GLU A 197 10.96 12.41 13.36
N SER A 198 10.42 13.12 12.36
CA SER A 198 9.13 12.77 11.76
C SER A 198 9.25 11.52 10.89
N SER A 199 10.34 11.42 10.14
CA SER A 199 10.67 10.21 9.36
C SER A 199 10.89 9.00 10.29
N ALA A 200 11.67 9.16 11.36
CA ALA A 200 11.89 8.12 12.36
C ALA A 200 10.59 7.67 13.04
N TYR A 201 9.66 8.58 13.31
CA TYR A 201 8.33 8.24 13.83
C TYR A 201 7.49 7.43 12.84
N ALA A 202 7.40 7.85 11.58
CA ALA A 202 6.67 7.12 10.54
C ALA A 202 7.31 5.74 10.28
N SER A 203 8.64 5.68 10.26
CA SER A 203 9.42 4.46 10.11
C SER A 203 9.23 3.49 11.27
N THR A 204 9.37 3.95 12.51
CA THR A 204 9.15 3.13 13.71
C THR A 204 7.70 2.62 13.76
N THR A 205 6.73 3.47 13.41
CA THR A 205 5.30 3.08 13.36
C THR A 205 5.07 1.98 12.32
N ASN A 206 5.56 2.16 11.08
CA ASN A 206 5.38 1.16 10.01
C ASN A 206 6.10 -0.15 10.35
N SER A 207 7.30 -0.09 10.91
CA SER A 207 8.10 -1.27 11.30
C SER A 207 7.40 -2.11 12.35
N LEU A 208 6.89 -1.46 13.41
CA LEU A 208 6.11 -2.15 14.45
C LEU A 208 4.80 -2.69 13.87
N TYR A 209 4.17 -1.98 12.94
CA TYR A 209 2.93 -2.44 12.31
C TYR A 209 3.17 -3.62 11.35
N CYS A 210 4.34 -3.74 10.71
CA CYS A 210 4.69 -4.93 9.94
C CYS A 210 4.57 -6.21 10.77
N VAL A 211 4.96 -6.17 12.05
CA VAL A 211 4.79 -7.30 12.97
C VAL A 211 3.30 -7.64 13.13
N VAL A 212 2.43 -6.63 13.25
CA VAL A 212 0.98 -6.83 13.30
C VAL A 212 0.47 -7.47 12.00
N SER A 213 0.91 -6.99 10.83
CA SER A 213 0.53 -7.57 9.54
C SER A 213 0.97 -9.03 9.41
N ILE A 214 2.19 -9.36 9.88
CA ILE A 214 2.69 -10.75 9.91
C ILE A 214 1.85 -11.62 10.85
N LEU A 215 1.47 -11.11 12.03
CA LEU A 215 0.60 -11.83 12.96
C LEU A 215 -0.78 -12.10 12.34
N VAL A 216 -1.36 -11.12 11.63
CA VAL A 216 -2.61 -11.33 10.88
C VAL A 216 -2.41 -12.35 9.76
N TYR A 217 -1.31 -12.30 9.02
CA TYR A 217 -0.99 -13.33 8.04
C TYR A 217 -0.93 -14.74 8.67
N ILE A 218 -0.28 -14.90 9.83
CA ILE A 218 -0.18 -16.19 10.51
C ILE A 218 -1.58 -16.69 10.92
N THR A 219 -2.44 -15.82 11.45
CA THR A 219 -3.80 -16.24 11.81
C THR A 219 -4.62 -16.64 10.59
N LEU A 220 -4.47 -15.93 9.46
CA LEU A 220 -5.11 -16.29 8.19
C LEU A 220 -4.58 -17.62 7.62
N ALA A 221 -3.27 -17.88 7.75
CA ALA A 221 -2.64 -19.12 7.31
C ALA A 221 -3.13 -20.34 8.12
N VAL A 222 -3.35 -20.16 9.42
CA VAL A 222 -3.78 -21.24 10.34
C VAL A 222 -5.30 -21.46 10.28
N ALA A 223 -6.08 -20.38 10.12
CA ALA A 223 -7.54 -20.46 10.04
C ALA A 223 -8.06 -20.82 8.63
N GLY A 224 -7.19 -20.78 7.63
CA GLY A 224 -7.49 -21.14 6.25
C GLY A 224 -7.37 -22.63 5.99
#